data_AF-A0A852N021-F1
#
_entry.id   AF-A0A852N021-F1
#
_cell.length_a   1.000
_cell.length_b   1.000
_cell.length_c   1.000
_cell.angle_alpha   90.00
_cell.angle_beta   90.00
_cell.angle_gamma   90.00
#
_symmetry.space_group_name_H-M   'P 1'
#
loop_
_entity.id
_entity.type
_entity.pdbx_description
1 polymer ?
#
loop_
_entity_poly.entity_id
_entity_poly.type
_entity_poly.pdbx_seq_one_letter_code
_entity_poly.pdbx_strand_id
1 'polypeptide(L)'
;TMTPVPVSALYLRPLKWIFLFLLVFSLITMWYVTFSSNGGLDNLNLLYFYKYEPVYRQQRPFTLRERHKCAGTDPFLVILVASSPRDVKARQAIRITWGSRDSWWGQRVLTLFLLGQDTHREDKADALSVEDESILYGDIVRQDFMDTYDNLTLKTIMAFQWFSEFCSNARFFMKTDADVFINTPNLVKFLLQLNSSENVFTGYPLIDNFAYRGFNKRRSISYEEYPFKLYPPYCSGLGYILDGKLALRAYELMSHVKPLKFEDVYVGICLNILKVNLTIPEDAEQFFLYKIKFDICKYRHLIAVHDLTPSELIQFWQDLSASTSETC
;
A
#
# COMPACT_ATOMS: atom_id res chain seq x y z
N THR A 1 -63.16 22.57 61.46
CA THR A 1 -62.20 21.46 61.59
C THR A 1 -61.35 21.40 60.34
N MET A 2 -60.18 22.04 60.36
CA MET A 2 -59.20 21.96 59.26
C MET A 2 -58.38 20.69 59.44
N THR A 3 -58.44 19.78 58.47
CA THR A 3 -57.53 18.63 58.34
C THR A 3 -56.44 18.96 57.31
N PRO A 4 -55.16 18.64 57.58
CA PRO A 4 -54.05 19.03 56.72
C PRO A 4 -53.91 18.05 55.54
N VAL A 5 -53.68 18.61 54.34
CA VAL A 5 -53.29 17.83 53.15
C VAL A 5 -51.84 17.36 53.31
N PRO A 6 -51.47 16.10 53.04
CA PRO A 6 -50.11 15.62 53.23
C PRO A 6 -49.19 16.19 52.14
N VAL A 7 -48.21 16.99 52.56
CA VAL A 7 -47.18 17.64 51.72
C VAL A 7 -46.22 16.63 51.06
N SER A 8 -46.30 15.34 51.41
CA SER A 8 -45.38 14.29 50.95
C SER A 8 -45.56 13.89 49.48
N ALA A 9 -46.73 14.11 48.86
CA ALA A 9 -46.98 13.64 47.50
C ALA A 9 -46.44 14.56 46.39
N LEU A 10 -46.14 15.84 46.68
CA LEU A 10 -45.74 16.82 45.66
C LEU A 10 -44.24 16.76 45.29
N TYR A 11 -43.36 16.34 46.20
CA TYR A 11 -41.91 16.37 45.98
C TYR A 11 -41.31 15.04 45.47
N LEU A 12 -42.04 13.94 45.56
CA LEU A 12 -41.57 12.61 45.15
C LEU A 12 -41.62 12.38 43.63
N ARG A 13 -42.53 13.04 42.92
CA ARG A 13 -42.60 12.98 41.45
C ARG A 13 -41.41 13.64 40.75
N PRO A 14 -41.01 14.90 41.04
CA PRO A 14 -39.85 15.51 40.40
C PRO A 14 -38.54 14.78 40.74
N LEU A 15 -38.41 14.25 41.96
CA LEU A 15 -37.22 13.52 42.39
C LEU A 15 -36.97 12.24 41.57
N LYS A 16 -38.05 11.52 41.19
CA LYS A 16 -37.95 10.33 40.32
C LYS A 16 -37.47 10.68 38.91
N TRP A 17 -37.95 11.79 38.35
CA TRP A 17 -37.51 12.24 37.03
C TRP A 17 -36.07 12.74 37.02
N ILE A 18 -35.63 13.40 38.10
CA ILE A 18 -34.22 13.79 38.30
C ILE A 18 -33.34 12.55 38.38
N PHE A 19 -33.74 11.53 39.14
CA PHE A 19 -32.95 10.30 39.27
C PHE A 19 -32.87 9.53 37.94
N LEU A 20 -33.98 9.45 37.20
CA LEU A 20 -34.01 8.83 35.87
C LEU A 20 -33.12 9.60 34.87
N PHE A 21 -33.17 10.93 34.89
CA PHE A 21 -32.33 11.78 34.05
C PHE A 21 -30.84 11.57 34.36
N LEU A 22 -30.46 11.57 35.64
CA LEU A 22 -29.07 11.32 36.06
C LEU A 22 -28.59 9.92 35.66
N LEU A 23 -29.46 8.91 35.74
CA LEU A 23 -29.13 7.54 35.37
C LEU A 23 -28.95 7.40 33.85
N VAL A 24 -29.82 8.02 33.05
CA VAL A 24 -29.69 8.05 31.58
C VAL A 24 -28.46 8.85 31.15
N PHE A 25 -28.21 10.01 31.76
CA PHE A 25 -27.02 10.82 31.49
C PHE A 25 -25.73 10.09 31.87
N SER A 26 -25.72 9.37 32.99
CA SER A 26 -24.64 8.46 33.37
C SER A 26 -24.41 7.37 32.32
N LEU A 27 -25.46 6.71 31.84
CA LEU A 27 -25.33 5.68 30.80
C LEU A 27 -24.82 6.25 29.47
N ILE A 28 -25.30 7.43 29.07
CA ILE A 28 -24.86 8.11 27.84
C ILE A 28 -23.40 8.55 27.95
N THR A 29 -22.99 9.11 29.08
CA THR A 29 -21.59 9.51 29.30
C THR A 29 -20.67 8.31 29.38
N MET A 30 -21.08 7.22 30.04
CA MET A 30 -20.33 5.98 30.09
C MET A 30 -20.22 5.34 28.70
N TRP A 31 -21.29 5.37 27.90
CA TRP A 31 -21.29 4.94 26.49
C TRP A 31 -20.41 5.84 25.62
N TYR A 32 -20.47 7.16 25.78
CA TYR A 32 -19.64 8.10 25.04
C TYR A 32 -18.16 7.95 25.38
N VAL A 33 -17.81 7.78 26.66
CA VAL A 33 -16.43 7.57 27.10
C VAL A 33 -15.90 6.22 26.60
N THR A 34 -16.68 5.15 26.70
CA THR A 34 -16.26 3.82 26.20
C THR A 34 -16.17 3.75 24.68
N PHE A 35 -17.07 4.41 23.94
CA PHE A 35 -17.04 4.43 22.48
C PHE A 35 -15.97 5.38 21.92
N SER A 36 -15.79 6.56 22.51
CA SER A 36 -14.75 7.53 22.13
C SER A 36 -13.33 7.05 22.50
N SER A 37 -13.19 6.15 23.48
CA SER A 37 -11.90 5.60 23.94
C SER A 37 -11.26 4.62 22.96
N ASN A 38 -12.06 3.96 22.09
CA ASN A 38 -11.53 2.86 21.28
C ASN A 38 -10.50 3.31 20.23
N GLY A 39 -10.68 4.48 19.61
CA GLY A 39 -9.74 4.97 18.59
C GLY A 39 -8.35 5.35 19.13
N GLY A 40 -8.26 5.79 20.39
CA GLY A 40 -6.98 6.14 21.02
C GLY A 40 -6.23 4.96 21.62
N LEU A 41 -6.97 3.97 22.13
CA LEU A 41 -6.41 2.78 22.77
C LEU A 41 -5.74 1.85 21.76
N ASP A 42 -6.32 1.68 20.56
CA ASP A 42 -5.77 0.81 19.52
C ASP A 42 -4.41 1.30 19.00
N ASN A 43 -4.26 2.62 18.76
CA ASN A 43 -2.96 3.20 18.37
C ASN A 43 -1.90 3.07 19.47
N LEU A 44 -2.27 3.25 20.73
CA LEU A 44 -1.35 3.07 21.86
C LEU A 44 -0.91 1.61 22.00
N ASN A 45 -1.82 0.66 21.76
CA ASN A 45 -1.52 -0.77 21.79
C ASN A 45 -0.65 -1.20 20.59
N LEU A 46 -0.87 -0.65 19.39
CA LEU A 46 -0.05 -0.93 18.22
C LEU A 46 1.39 -0.44 18.42
N LEU A 47 1.54 0.79 18.93
CA LEU A 47 2.84 1.33 19.31
C LEU A 47 3.49 0.46 20.39
N TYR A 48 2.72 0.00 21.40
CA TYR A 48 3.23 -0.88 22.44
C TYR A 48 3.69 -2.24 21.90
N PHE A 49 2.92 -2.86 21.01
CA PHE A 49 3.25 -4.14 20.39
C PHE A 49 4.60 -4.09 19.67
N TYR A 50 4.84 -3.04 18.88
CA TYR A 50 6.09 -2.88 18.13
C TYR A 50 7.23 -2.18 18.89
N LYS A 51 6.97 -1.55 20.05
CA LYS A 51 7.98 -0.83 20.84
C LYS A 51 8.98 -1.75 21.57
N TYR A 52 8.66 -3.03 21.75
CA TYR A 52 9.50 -3.97 22.52
C TYR A 52 10.07 -5.13 21.70
N GLU A 53 9.85 -5.17 20.40
CA GLU A 53 10.40 -6.22 19.54
C GLU A 53 11.83 -5.86 19.06
N PRO A 54 12.71 -6.86 18.84
CA PRO A 54 14.10 -6.64 18.48
C PRO A 54 14.25 -5.92 17.13
N VAL A 55 15.42 -5.33 16.88
CA VAL A 55 15.78 -4.74 15.58
C VAL A 55 15.79 -5.84 14.51
N TYR A 56 14.79 -5.86 13.63
CA TYR A 56 14.69 -6.76 12.47
C TYR A 56 15.55 -6.24 11.33
N ARG A 57 16.87 -6.24 11.52
CA ARG A 57 17.80 -5.90 10.44
C ARG A 57 17.99 -7.10 9.53
N GLN A 58 17.15 -7.25 8.53
CA GLN A 58 17.34 -8.27 7.48
C GLN A 58 18.50 -7.84 6.56
N GLN A 59 19.73 -8.17 6.95
CA GLN A 59 20.90 -7.98 6.08
C GLN A 59 20.96 -9.10 5.05
N ARG A 60 20.17 -8.97 3.98
CA ARG A 60 20.27 -9.84 2.81
C ARG A 60 21.01 -9.09 1.71
N PRO A 61 22.07 -9.68 1.13
CA PRO A 61 22.80 -9.01 0.06
C PRO A 61 21.95 -8.95 -1.21
N PHE A 62 22.04 -7.83 -1.92
CA PHE A 62 21.58 -7.75 -3.30
C PHE A 62 22.51 -8.57 -4.20
N THR A 63 21.93 -9.46 -4.99
CA THR A 63 22.65 -10.22 -6.02
C THR A 63 22.64 -9.46 -7.35
N LEU A 64 21.57 -8.73 -7.65
CA LEU A 64 21.45 -7.79 -8.76
C LEU A 64 20.98 -6.44 -8.21
N ARG A 65 21.66 -5.36 -8.59
CA ARG A 65 21.53 -4.05 -7.91
C ARG A 65 21.08 -2.92 -8.80
N GLU A 66 21.48 -2.86 -10.07
CA GLU A 66 21.21 -1.69 -10.94
C GLU A 66 21.51 -0.30 -10.32
N ARG A 67 22.54 -0.23 -9.47
CA ARG A 67 22.93 0.96 -8.68
C ARG A 67 23.17 2.24 -9.49
N HIS A 68 23.36 2.13 -10.79
CA HIS A 68 23.70 3.25 -11.67
C HIS A 68 22.45 3.95 -12.26
N LYS A 69 21.24 3.40 -12.10
CA LYS A 69 20.03 3.93 -12.76
C LYS A 69 19.61 5.32 -12.27
N CYS A 70 19.89 5.65 -11.01
CA CYS A 70 19.70 6.98 -10.44
C CYS A 70 21.02 7.76 -10.30
N ALA A 71 22.14 7.24 -10.80
CA ALA A 71 23.39 8.00 -10.80
C ALA A 71 23.31 9.16 -11.82
N GLY A 72 23.53 10.39 -11.36
CA GLY A 72 23.61 11.60 -12.19
C GLY A 72 22.35 12.46 -12.19
N THR A 73 21.20 11.88 -12.56
CA THR A 73 19.92 12.61 -12.60
C THR A 73 18.86 11.82 -11.86
N ASP A 74 18.42 12.30 -10.71
CA ASP A 74 17.38 11.60 -9.95
C ASP A 74 16.02 11.63 -10.69
N PRO A 75 15.33 10.49 -10.80
CA PRO A 75 14.01 10.44 -11.44
C PRO A 75 12.96 11.16 -10.59
N PHE A 76 11.93 11.69 -11.23
CA PHE A 76 10.77 12.21 -10.54
C PHE A 76 9.98 11.10 -9.85
N LEU A 77 9.84 9.95 -10.51
CA LEU A 77 9.12 8.79 -10.01
C LEU A 77 9.94 7.52 -10.25
N VAL A 78 10.09 6.71 -9.20
CA VAL A 78 10.57 5.32 -9.30
C VAL A 78 9.41 4.37 -9.10
N ILE A 79 9.15 3.50 -10.07
CA ILE A 79 8.16 2.43 -10.02
C ILE A 79 8.90 1.11 -9.81
N LEU A 80 8.75 0.51 -8.64
CA LEU A 80 9.32 -0.78 -8.30
C LEU A 80 8.23 -1.85 -8.39
N VAL A 81 8.37 -2.72 -9.39
CA VAL A 81 7.38 -3.73 -9.74
C VAL A 81 7.76 -5.06 -9.10
N ALA A 82 6.96 -5.54 -8.16
CA ALA A 82 7.09 -6.88 -7.61
C ALA A 82 6.72 -7.93 -8.68
N SER A 83 7.67 -8.82 -8.99
CA SER A 83 7.51 -9.87 -10.00
C SER A 83 8.18 -11.16 -9.51
N SER A 84 7.82 -12.33 -10.04
CA SER A 84 8.54 -13.58 -9.76
C SER A 84 9.61 -13.84 -10.84
N PRO A 85 10.74 -14.52 -10.56
CA PRO A 85 11.70 -14.96 -11.59
C PRO A 85 11.04 -15.56 -12.84
N ARG A 86 9.95 -16.30 -12.66
CA ARG A 86 9.19 -16.98 -13.73
C ARG A 86 8.29 -16.08 -14.57
N ASP A 87 7.97 -14.88 -14.10
CA ASP A 87 7.04 -13.94 -14.75
C ASP A 87 7.71 -13.11 -15.85
N VAL A 88 8.60 -13.73 -16.64
CA VAL A 88 9.33 -13.09 -17.76
C VAL A 88 8.36 -12.41 -18.72
N LYS A 89 7.23 -13.07 -19.03
CA LYS A 89 6.19 -12.53 -19.93
C LYS A 89 5.52 -11.27 -19.36
N ALA A 90 5.28 -11.21 -18.05
CA ALA A 90 4.67 -10.05 -17.42
C ALA A 90 5.64 -8.86 -17.44
N ARG A 91 6.91 -9.08 -17.09
CA ARG A 91 7.95 -8.05 -17.20
C ARG A 91 8.08 -7.54 -18.62
N GLN A 92 8.13 -8.45 -19.60
CA GLN A 92 8.20 -8.07 -21.01
C GLN A 92 6.98 -7.27 -21.47
N ALA A 93 5.76 -7.65 -21.05
CA ALA A 93 4.56 -6.88 -21.36
C ALA A 93 4.67 -5.46 -20.80
N ILE A 94 5.12 -5.28 -19.56
CA ILE A 94 5.33 -3.95 -18.96
C ILE A 94 6.36 -3.13 -19.74
N ARG A 95 7.50 -3.73 -20.10
CA ARG A 95 8.57 -3.08 -20.88
C ARG A 95 8.09 -2.53 -22.22
N ILE A 96 7.17 -3.22 -22.90
CA ILE A 96 6.65 -2.80 -24.20
C ILE A 96 5.33 -2.01 -24.12
N THR A 97 4.81 -1.77 -22.91
CA THR A 97 3.55 -1.04 -22.68
C THR A 97 3.77 0.18 -21.79
N TRP A 98 3.17 0.23 -20.61
CA TRP A 98 3.15 1.40 -19.74
C TRP A 98 4.51 1.72 -19.10
N GLY A 99 5.41 0.74 -19.03
CA GLY A 99 6.79 0.91 -18.56
C GLY A 99 7.79 1.26 -19.66
N SER A 100 7.35 1.44 -20.92
CA SER A 100 8.24 1.61 -22.07
C SER A 100 8.92 2.97 -22.17
N ARG A 101 8.26 4.04 -21.68
CA ARG A 101 8.78 5.41 -21.74
C ARG A 101 9.36 5.84 -20.40
N ASP A 102 10.50 6.52 -20.45
CA ASP A 102 11.26 7.00 -19.31
C ASP A 102 10.97 8.48 -18.96
N SER A 103 10.08 9.15 -19.70
CA SER A 103 9.70 10.54 -19.44
C SER A 103 8.27 10.85 -19.84
N TRP A 104 7.55 11.56 -18.96
CA TRP A 104 6.20 12.05 -19.19
C TRP A 104 6.08 13.47 -18.65
N TRP A 105 5.55 14.41 -19.44
CA TRP A 105 5.41 15.82 -19.03
C TRP A 105 6.71 16.46 -18.54
N GLY A 106 7.85 16.06 -19.13
CA GLY A 106 9.19 16.51 -18.73
C GLY A 106 9.71 15.87 -17.43
N GLN A 107 8.96 14.95 -16.82
CA GLN A 107 9.35 14.25 -15.60
C GLN A 107 9.90 12.86 -15.92
N ARG A 108 11.11 12.57 -15.45
CA ARG A 108 11.76 11.26 -15.62
C ARG A 108 11.08 10.21 -14.75
N VAL A 109 10.72 9.07 -15.35
CA VAL A 109 10.15 7.90 -14.67
C VAL A 109 11.10 6.72 -14.85
N LEU A 110 11.43 6.05 -13.75
CA LEU A 110 12.27 4.86 -13.74
C LEU A 110 11.44 3.66 -13.30
N THR A 111 11.39 2.61 -14.11
CA THR A 111 10.71 1.34 -13.76
C THR A 111 11.74 0.23 -13.57
N LEU A 112 11.67 -0.50 -12.47
CA LEU A 112 12.54 -1.65 -12.17
C LEU A 112 11.72 -2.82 -11.63
N PHE A 113 12.21 -4.04 -11.85
CA PHE A 113 11.57 -5.27 -11.39
C PHE A 113 12.28 -5.84 -10.16
N LEU A 114 11.49 -6.20 -9.15
CA LEU A 114 11.94 -6.73 -7.87
C LEU A 114 11.74 -8.24 -7.81
N LEU A 115 12.82 -9.00 -7.71
CA LEU A 115 12.81 -10.46 -7.67
C LEU A 115 13.47 -11.01 -6.39
N GLY A 116 12.98 -12.16 -5.92
CA GLY A 116 13.73 -13.04 -5.02
C GLY A 116 14.45 -14.15 -5.80
N GLN A 117 14.88 -15.18 -5.08
CA GLN A 117 15.38 -16.44 -5.63
C GLN A 117 14.23 -17.33 -6.07
N ASP A 118 14.40 -18.03 -7.19
CA ASP A 118 13.42 -19.02 -7.66
C ASP A 118 13.30 -20.16 -6.63
N THR A 119 12.07 -20.56 -6.32
CA THR A 119 11.74 -21.66 -5.41
C THR A 119 11.97 -23.04 -6.01
N HIS A 120 12.21 -23.10 -7.33
CA HIS A 120 12.32 -24.33 -8.08
C HIS A 120 13.54 -24.28 -9.00
N ARG A 121 14.61 -24.99 -8.61
CA ARG A 121 15.75 -25.29 -9.48
C ARG A 121 15.36 -26.35 -10.53
N GLU A 122 14.36 -26.09 -11.34
CA GLU A 122 14.09 -26.94 -12.51
C GLU A 122 14.63 -26.26 -13.75
N ASP A 123 15.61 -26.93 -14.37
CA ASP A 123 16.28 -26.60 -15.62
C ASP A 123 15.30 -26.56 -16.80
N LYS A 124 14.39 -25.58 -16.84
CA LYS A 124 13.68 -25.27 -18.08
C LYS A 124 14.63 -24.48 -18.97
N ALA A 125 15.35 -25.23 -19.81
CA ALA A 125 16.30 -24.72 -20.81
C ALA A 125 15.69 -23.66 -21.78
N ASP A 126 14.36 -23.54 -21.83
CA ASP A 126 13.65 -22.63 -22.75
C ASP A 126 13.28 -21.26 -22.15
N ALA A 127 13.47 -21.03 -20.84
CA ALA A 127 13.21 -19.73 -20.22
C ALA A 127 14.50 -18.92 -20.10
N LEU A 128 14.47 -17.64 -20.49
CA LEU A 128 15.59 -16.72 -20.29
C LEU A 128 15.94 -16.69 -18.79
N SER A 129 17.20 -16.96 -18.44
CA SER A 129 17.63 -16.87 -17.04
C SER A 129 17.50 -15.43 -16.54
N VAL A 130 17.34 -15.25 -15.23
CA VAL A 130 17.25 -13.91 -14.64
C VAL A 130 18.54 -13.12 -14.89
N GLU A 131 19.68 -13.80 -14.92
CA GLU A 131 20.99 -13.25 -15.24
C GLU A 131 21.03 -12.74 -16.69
N ASP A 132 20.60 -13.55 -17.67
CA ASP A 132 20.58 -13.15 -19.08
C ASP A 132 19.60 -11.99 -19.30
N GLU A 133 18.43 -12.02 -18.64
CA GLU A 133 17.46 -10.94 -18.68
C GLU A 133 18.02 -9.65 -18.07
N SER A 134 18.72 -9.74 -16.95
CA SER A 134 19.39 -8.60 -16.31
C SER A 134 20.50 -8.04 -17.19
N ILE A 135 21.27 -8.87 -17.89
CA ILE A 135 22.28 -8.41 -18.87
C ILE A 135 21.60 -7.67 -20.03
N LEU A 136 20.48 -8.18 -20.52
CA LEU A 136 19.80 -7.63 -21.69
C LEU A 136 19.10 -6.29 -21.41
N TYR A 137 18.41 -6.17 -20.27
CA TYR A 137 17.57 -5.00 -19.97
C TYR A 137 18.12 -4.11 -18.84
N GLY A 138 18.93 -4.68 -17.94
CA GLY A 138 19.52 -3.96 -16.81
C GLY A 138 18.47 -3.33 -15.89
N ASP A 139 17.29 -3.94 -15.73
CA ASP A 139 16.17 -3.38 -14.98
C ASP A 139 15.69 -4.30 -13.84
N ILE A 140 16.55 -5.25 -13.42
CA ILE A 140 16.23 -6.25 -12.40
C ILE A 140 17.03 -5.99 -11.13
N VAL A 141 16.30 -5.81 -10.02
CA VAL A 141 16.85 -5.82 -8.68
C VAL A 141 16.50 -7.15 -8.02
N ARG A 142 17.51 -7.86 -7.52
CA ARG A 142 17.32 -9.18 -6.90
C ARG A 142 18.08 -9.26 -5.58
N GLN A 143 17.43 -9.79 -4.55
CA GLN A 143 18.02 -10.02 -3.23
C GLN A 143 17.88 -11.49 -2.80
N ASP A 144 18.72 -11.92 -1.87
CA ASP A 144 18.83 -13.31 -1.45
C ASP A 144 17.74 -13.75 -0.45
N PHE A 145 16.51 -13.89 -0.93
CA PHE A 145 15.39 -14.54 -0.22
C PHE A 145 14.55 -15.36 -1.19
N MET A 146 13.87 -16.39 -0.69
CA MET A 146 12.98 -17.23 -1.52
C MET A 146 11.75 -16.43 -1.97
N ASP A 147 11.49 -16.42 -3.28
CA ASP A 147 10.37 -15.67 -3.86
C ASP A 147 9.05 -16.43 -3.69
N THR A 148 8.40 -16.23 -2.54
CA THR A 148 7.11 -16.83 -2.20
C THR A 148 6.10 -15.76 -1.82
N TYR A 149 4.81 -16.11 -1.90
CA TYR A 149 3.73 -15.23 -1.47
C TYR A 149 3.87 -14.78 -0.01
N ASP A 150 4.33 -15.67 0.88
CA ASP A 150 4.52 -15.34 2.31
C ASP A 150 5.73 -14.41 2.54
N ASN A 151 6.66 -14.32 1.58
CA ASN A 151 7.83 -13.45 1.63
C ASN A 151 7.64 -12.13 0.86
N LEU A 152 6.42 -11.79 0.42
CA LEU A 152 6.15 -10.52 -0.26
C LEU A 152 6.59 -9.32 0.58
N THR A 153 6.44 -9.37 1.91
CA THR A 153 6.91 -8.31 2.79
C THR A 153 8.42 -8.14 2.77
N LEU A 154 9.20 -9.22 2.59
CA LEU A 154 10.65 -9.11 2.39
C LEU A 154 10.97 -8.40 1.06
N LYS A 155 10.21 -8.70 0.01
CA LYS A 155 10.34 -8.02 -1.28
C LYS A 155 9.95 -6.55 -1.20
N THR A 156 8.94 -6.20 -0.41
CA THR A 156 8.60 -4.80 -0.13
C THR A 156 9.72 -4.12 0.65
N ILE A 157 10.26 -4.73 1.72
CA ILE A 157 11.42 -4.18 2.44
C ILE A 157 12.62 -3.98 1.51
N MET A 158 12.86 -4.91 0.58
CA MET A 158 13.87 -4.79 -0.48
C MET A 158 13.61 -3.57 -1.37
N ALA A 159 12.37 -3.27 -1.72
CA ALA A 159 11.99 -2.09 -2.50
C ALA A 159 12.43 -0.80 -1.81
N PHE A 160 12.05 -0.67 -0.54
CA PHE A 160 12.38 0.46 0.32
C PHE A 160 13.90 0.58 0.57
N GLN A 161 14.58 -0.56 0.78
CA GLN A 161 16.03 -0.61 0.92
C GLN A 161 16.73 -0.12 -0.35
N TRP A 162 16.35 -0.65 -1.51
CA TRP A 162 16.96 -0.30 -2.79
C TRP A 162 16.80 1.19 -3.07
N PHE A 163 15.59 1.71 -2.86
CA PHE A 163 15.31 3.13 -3.02
C PHE A 163 16.19 3.98 -2.08
N SER A 164 16.29 3.58 -0.81
CA SER A 164 17.07 4.31 0.19
C SER A 164 18.58 4.27 -0.09
N GLU A 165 19.11 3.16 -0.59
CA GLU A 165 20.55 3.01 -0.87
C GLU A 165 20.97 3.61 -2.22
N PHE A 166 20.11 3.56 -3.23
CA PHE A 166 20.51 3.85 -4.62
C PHE A 166 19.70 4.95 -5.32
N CYS A 167 18.59 5.42 -4.75
CA CYS A 167 17.72 6.40 -5.41
C CYS A 167 17.02 7.37 -4.43
N SER A 168 17.69 7.73 -3.32
CA SER A 168 17.09 8.44 -2.18
C SER A 168 16.56 9.85 -2.49
N ASN A 169 16.99 10.45 -3.59
CA ASN A 169 16.64 11.81 -4.00
C ASN A 169 15.45 11.86 -4.97
N ALA A 170 14.96 10.71 -5.44
CA ALA A 170 13.79 10.68 -6.29
C ALA A 170 12.57 11.22 -5.54
N ARG A 171 11.72 12.01 -6.22
CA ARG A 171 10.62 12.71 -5.56
C ARG A 171 9.52 11.77 -5.10
N PHE A 172 9.19 10.76 -5.90
CA PHE A 172 8.16 9.79 -5.58
C PHE A 172 8.68 8.35 -5.71
N PHE A 173 8.25 7.54 -4.75
CA PHE A 173 8.41 6.09 -4.73
C PHE A 173 7.05 5.45 -4.98
N MET A 174 6.97 4.50 -5.91
CA MET A 174 5.80 3.65 -6.08
C MET A 174 6.21 2.19 -6.03
N LYS A 175 5.50 1.38 -5.24
CA LYS A 175 5.51 -0.08 -5.37
C LYS A 175 4.23 -0.51 -6.06
N THR A 176 4.33 -1.50 -6.94
CA THR A 176 3.19 -2.14 -7.63
C THR A 176 3.49 -3.61 -7.90
N ASP A 177 2.50 -4.35 -8.41
CA ASP A 177 2.64 -5.74 -8.83
C ASP A 177 2.66 -5.88 -10.37
N ALA A 178 3.19 -7.00 -10.87
CA ALA A 178 3.40 -7.23 -12.31
C ALA A 178 2.10 -7.50 -13.12
N ASP A 179 0.96 -7.72 -12.45
CA ASP A 179 -0.37 -7.92 -13.01
C ASP A 179 -1.24 -6.65 -12.97
N VAL A 180 -0.62 -5.50 -12.70
CA VAL A 180 -1.26 -4.19 -12.64
C VAL A 180 -1.00 -3.41 -13.93
N PHE A 181 -2.07 -2.85 -14.50
CA PHE A 181 -1.96 -1.82 -15.53
C PHE A 181 -1.82 -0.46 -14.88
N ILE A 182 -0.85 0.33 -15.35
CA ILE A 182 -0.66 1.72 -14.92
C ILE A 182 -0.78 2.63 -16.13
N ASN A 183 -1.66 3.61 -16.08
CA ASN A 183 -1.63 4.73 -17.02
C ASN A 183 -0.56 5.73 -16.54
N THR A 184 0.71 5.48 -16.90
CA THR A 184 1.86 6.28 -16.45
C THR A 184 1.73 7.78 -16.71
N PRO A 185 1.25 8.27 -17.88
CA PRO A 185 1.02 9.70 -18.08
C PRO A 185 -0.02 10.30 -17.13
N ASN A 186 -1.08 9.56 -16.78
CA ASN A 186 -2.07 10.03 -15.79
C ASN A 186 -1.50 10.00 -14.37
N LEU A 187 -0.74 8.96 -14.02
CA LEU A 187 -0.04 8.88 -12.75
C LEU A 187 0.88 10.10 -12.55
N VAL A 188 1.69 10.44 -13.54
CA VAL A 188 2.59 11.60 -13.44
C VAL A 188 1.82 12.91 -13.30
N LYS A 189 0.73 13.10 -14.05
CA LYS A 189 -0.16 14.27 -13.90
C LYS A 189 -0.74 14.37 -12.49
N PHE A 190 -1.27 13.26 -11.98
CA PHE A 190 -1.81 13.17 -10.63
C PHE A 190 -0.76 13.57 -9.58
N LEU A 191 0.47 13.04 -9.68
CA LEU A 191 1.56 13.37 -8.74
C LEU A 191 2.04 14.82 -8.84
N LEU A 192 1.96 15.45 -10.02
CA LEU A 192 2.26 16.86 -10.20
C LEU A 192 1.22 17.78 -9.55
N GLN A 193 -0.02 17.31 -9.43
CA GLN A 193 -1.12 18.05 -8.78
C GLN A 193 -1.14 17.89 -7.26
N LEU A 194 -0.47 16.87 -6.71
CA LEU A 194 -0.37 16.71 -5.28
C LEU A 194 0.43 17.86 -4.66
N ASN A 195 -0.18 18.53 -3.69
CA ASN A 195 0.45 19.59 -2.91
C ASN A 195 1.76 19.05 -2.28
N SER A 196 2.84 19.81 -2.41
CA SER A 196 4.23 19.40 -2.21
C SER A 196 4.66 19.15 -0.75
N SER A 197 3.80 18.55 0.08
CA SER A 197 4.16 18.16 1.44
C SER A 197 5.02 16.89 1.43
N GLU A 198 6.06 16.83 2.27
CA GLU A 198 7.00 15.70 2.42
C GLU A 198 6.38 14.45 3.08
N ASN A 199 5.05 14.30 3.02
CA ASN A 199 4.27 13.26 3.71
C ASN A 199 3.15 12.67 2.84
N VAL A 200 3.29 12.74 1.50
CA VAL A 200 2.31 12.11 0.61
C VAL A 200 2.39 10.59 0.76
N PHE A 201 1.25 9.96 1.06
CA PHE A 201 1.02 8.52 0.95
C PHE A 201 -0.36 8.32 0.32
N THR A 202 -0.44 7.67 -0.85
CA THR A 202 -1.69 7.53 -1.60
C THR A 202 -1.72 6.27 -2.48
N GLY A 203 -2.89 5.93 -2.99
CA GLY A 203 -3.21 4.70 -3.72
C GLY A 203 -4.69 4.35 -3.52
N TYR A 204 -5.06 3.08 -3.71
CA TYR A 204 -6.43 2.63 -3.39
C TYR A 204 -6.59 2.44 -1.87
N PRO A 205 -7.40 3.26 -1.17
CA PRO A 205 -7.48 3.23 0.28
C PRO A 205 -8.29 2.03 0.80
N LEU A 206 -7.77 1.38 1.83
CA LEU A 206 -8.47 0.37 2.61
C LEU A 206 -8.55 0.85 4.07
N ILE A 207 -9.77 1.15 4.50
CA ILE A 207 -10.10 1.70 5.83
C ILE A 207 -11.02 0.71 6.53
N ASP A 208 -10.88 0.58 7.85
CA ASP A 208 -11.68 -0.31 8.70
C ASP A 208 -11.67 -1.78 8.25
N ASN A 209 -10.58 -2.21 7.61
CA ASN A 209 -10.46 -3.59 7.15
C ASN A 209 -10.12 -4.54 8.31
N PHE A 210 -10.79 -5.69 8.35
CA PHE A 210 -10.62 -6.67 9.40
C PHE A 210 -9.42 -7.59 9.15
N ALA A 211 -8.68 -7.88 10.21
CA ALA A 211 -7.72 -8.98 10.25
C ALA A 211 -8.48 -10.31 10.15
N TYR A 212 -8.57 -10.85 8.93
CA TYR A 212 -9.33 -12.07 8.66
C TYR A 212 -8.70 -13.28 9.35
N ARG A 213 -9.52 -14.10 10.02
CA ARG A 213 -9.09 -15.30 10.76
C ARG A 213 -9.94 -16.54 10.43
N GLY A 214 -10.46 -16.62 9.21
CA GLY A 214 -11.27 -17.75 8.76
C GLY A 214 -10.46 -18.85 8.05
N PHE A 215 -11.17 -19.77 7.39
CA PHE A 215 -10.58 -20.99 6.82
C PHE A 215 -9.68 -20.76 5.59
N ASN A 216 -9.81 -19.62 4.90
CA ASN A 216 -8.91 -19.30 3.80
C ASN A 216 -7.52 -18.91 4.33
N LYS A 217 -6.66 -19.91 4.51
CA LYS A 217 -5.31 -19.78 5.08
C LYS A 217 -4.43 -18.74 4.37
N ARG A 218 -4.64 -18.54 3.06
CA ARG A 218 -3.85 -17.57 2.28
C ARG A 218 -4.13 -16.13 2.71
N ARG A 219 -5.37 -15.86 3.14
CA ARG A 219 -5.84 -14.53 3.57
C ARG A 219 -5.96 -14.39 5.09
N SER A 220 -5.67 -15.45 5.86
CA SER A 220 -5.79 -15.44 7.32
C SER A 220 -4.50 -14.98 7.99
N ILE A 221 -4.63 -14.26 9.11
CA ILE A 221 -3.52 -13.90 10.02
C ILE A 221 -3.81 -14.39 11.44
N SER A 222 -2.80 -14.87 12.15
CA SER A 222 -2.97 -15.33 13.53
C SER A 222 -2.98 -14.16 14.52
N TYR A 223 -3.52 -14.38 15.73
CA TYR A 223 -3.39 -13.39 16.82
C TYR A 223 -1.95 -13.19 17.29
N GLU A 224 -1.08 -14.19 17.09
CA GLU A 224 0.35 -14.10 17.41
C GLU A 224 1.09 -13.17 16.44
N GLU A 225 0.70 -13.21 15.16
CA GLU A 225 1.28 -12.36 14.12
C GLU A 225 0.70 -10.94 14.16
N TYR A 226 -0.61 -10.81 14.35
CA TYR A 226 -1.28 -9.53 14.51
C TYR A 226 -2.43 -9.63 15.53
N PRO A 227 -2.30 -9.03 16.72
CA PRO A 227 -3.26 -9.23 17.81
C PRO A 227 -4.55 -8.42 17.65
N PHE A 228 -4.55 -7.36 16.84
CA PHE A 228 -5.68 -6.44 16.72
C PHE A 228 -6.76 -6.95 15.76
N LYS A 229 -7.99 -6.44 15.93
CA LYS A 229 -9.13 -6.81 15.08
C LYS A 229 -9.12 -6.11 13.73
N LEU A 230 -8.72 -4.84 13.72
CA LEU A 230 -8.69 -3.97 12.55
C LEU A 230 -7.24 -3.66 12.18
N TYR A 231 -6.95 -3.53 10.90
CA TYR A 231 -5.71 -2.93 10.42
C TYR A 231 -5.82 -1.40 10.49
N PRO A 232 -4.71 -0.68 10.71
CA PRO A 232 -4.70 0.76 10.48
C PRO A 232 -4.97 1.05 8.99
N PRO A 233 -5.40 2.27 8.61
CA PRO A 233 -5.58 2.64 7.21
C PRO A 233 -4.32 2.39 6.38
N TYR A 234 -4.51 1.78 5.21
CA TYR A 234 -3.41 1.41 4.30
C TYR A 234 -3.89 1.47 2.85
N CYS A 235 -2.95 1.39 1.90
CA CYS A 235 -3.27 1.24 0.49
C CYS A 235 -3.21 -0.23 0.09
N SER A 236 -4.11 -0.68 -0.78
CA SER A 236 -4.04 -2.02 -1.38
C SER A 236 -2.72 -2.28 -2.11
N GLY A 237 -2.30 -3.55 -2.15
CA GLY A 237 -1.22 -4.07 -3.00
C GLY A 237 -1.34 -3.79 -4.51
N LEU A 238 -2.48 -3.27 -5.01
CA LEU A 238 -2.64 -2.70 -6.37
C LEU A 238 -1.50 -1.75 -6.70
N GLY A 239 -1.07 -0.97 -5.71
CA GLY A 239 0.04 -0.04 -5.85
C GLY A 239 -0.17 1.16 -4.95
N TYR A 240 0.93 1.59 -4.35
CA TYR A 240 0.93 2.73 -3.43
C TYR A 240 2.13 3.61 -3.70
N ILE A 241 1.90 4.91 -3.51
CA ILE A 241 2.84 5.98 -3.79
C ILE A 241 3.17 6.71 -2.50
N LEU A 242 4.46 6.91 -2.27
CA LEU A 242 4.98 7.70 -1.17
C LEU A 242 5.84 8.84 -1.74
N ASP A 243 5.85 9.97 -1.02
CA ASP A 243 6.94 10.95 -1.15
C ASP A 243 8.29 10.26 -0.84
N GLY A 244 9.34 10.61 -1.57
CA GLY A 244 10.66 10.00 -1.42
C GLY A 244 11.22 10.12 0.00
N LYS A 245 11.09 11.28 0.65
CA LYS A 245 11.56 11.49 2.02
C LYS A 245 10.74 10.69 3.03
N LEU A 246 9.45 10.47 2.75
CA LEU A 246 8.63 9.58 3.54
C LEU A 246 9.07 8.12 3.38
N ALA A 247 9.40 7.68 2.16
CA ALA A 247 9.91 6.33 1.91
C ALA A 247 11.21 6.04 2.69
N LEU A 248 12.13 7.01 2.79
CA LEU A 248 13.35 6.86 3.60
C LEU A 248 13.04 6.65 5.09
N ARG A 249 12.17 7.49 5.67
CA ARG A 249 11.76 7.35 7.08
C ARG A 249 11.00 6.05 7.34
N ALA A 250 10.16 5.63 6.39
CA ALA A 250 9.48 4.35 6.46
C ALA A 250 10.48 3.19 6.46
N TYR A 251 11.50 3.23 5.60
CA TYR A 251 12.55 2.20 5.56
C TYR A 251 13.33 2.12 6.88
N GLU A 252 13.71 3.26 7.47
CA GLU A 252 14.36 3.29 8.79
C GLU A 252 13.48 2.61 9.85
N LEU A 253 12.18 2.94 9.88
CA LEU A 253 11.22 2.36 10.82
C LEU A 253 11.01 0.86 10.59
N MET A 254 11.01 0.38 9.34
CA MET A 254 10.85 -1.05 9.01
C MET A 254 11.91 -1.94 9.68
N SER A 255 13.07 -1.40 10.05
CA SER A 255 14.09 -2.15 10.81
C SER A 255 13.72 -2.37 12.28
N HIS A 256 12.66 -1.71 12.77
CA HIS A 256 12.16 -1.75 14.15
C HIS A 256 10.75 -2.33 14.27
N VAL A 257 10.11 -2.67 13.15
CA VAL A 257 8.76 -3.24 13.11
C VAL A 257 8.88 -4.66 12.58
N LYS A 258 8.31 -5.64 13.29
CA LYS A 258 8.32 -7.02 12.81
C LYS A 258 7.51 -7.14 11.52
N PRO A 259 8.10 -7.73 10.47
CA PRO A 259 7.37 -8.02 9.24
C PRO A 259 6.22 -8.99 9.49
N LEU A 260 5.07 -8.70 8.90
CA LEU A 260 3.93 -9.61 8.82
C LEU A 260 3.69 -10.02 7.36
N LYS A 261 2.86 -11.02 7.12
CA LYS A 261 2.62 -11.64 5.81
C LYS A 261 2.06 -10.71 4.74
N PHE A 262 1.20 -9.78 5.10
CA PHE A 262 0.55 -8.84 4.18
C PHE A 262 1.36 -7.55 4.04
N GLU A 263 2.13 -7.44 2.97
CA GLU A 263 3.09 -6.36 2.78
C GLU A 263 2.44 -4.95 2.80
N ASP A 264 1.24 -4.85 2.24
CA ASP A 264 0.49 -3.60 2.11
C ASP A 264 -0.02 -3.12 3.49
N VAL A 265 -0.53 -4.05 4.29
CA VAL A 265 -0.86 -3.82 5.71
C VAL A 265 0.40 -3.45 6.50
N TYR A 266 1.53 -4.13 6.27
CA TYR A 266 2.79 -3.84 6.95
C TYR A 266 3.28 -2.41 6.69
N VAL A 267 3.21 -1.94 5.45
CA VAL A 267 3.50 -0.53 5.09
C VAL A 267 2.53 0.41 5.80
N GLY A 268 1.23 0.10 5.80
CA GLY A 268 0.22 0.88 6.52
C GLY A 268 0.51 1.02 8.02
N ILE A 269 0.92 -0.07 8.67
CA ILE A 269 1.34 -0.07 10.08
C ILE A 269 2.54 0.85 10.28
N CYS A 270 3.58 0.75 9.44
CA CYS A 270 4.76 1.60 9.54
C CYS A 270 4.40 3.08 9.41
N LEU A 271 3.59 3.43 8.41
CA LEU A 271 3.17 4.81 8.17
C LEU A 271 2.25 5.36 9.26
N ASN A 272 1.40 4.51 9.84
CA ASN A 272 0.57 4.86 10.99
C ASN A 272 1.43 5.16 12.23
N ILE A 273 2.47 4.37 12.51
CA ILE A 273 3.43 4.64 13.59
C ILE A 273 4.16 5.98 13.36
N LEU A 274 4.51 6.30 12.11
CA LEU A 274 5.06 7.61 11.72
C LEU A 274 4.03 8.76 11.77
N LYS A 275 2.77 8.47 12.12
CA LYS A 275 1.65 9.42 12.16
C LYS A 275 1.40 10.10 10.82
N VAL A 276 1.62 9.37 9.72
CA VAL A 276 1.31 9.85 8.38
C VAL A 276 -0.11 9.43 8.03
N ASN A 277 -0.90 10.42 7.61
CA ASN A 277 -2.26 10.17 7.14
C ASN A 277 -2.25 9.70 5.69
N LEU A 278 -3.12 8.75 5.39
CA LEU A 278 -3.39 8.32 4.03
C LEU A 278 -4.13 9.43 3.27
N THR A 279 -3.56 9.89 2.16
CA THR A 279 -4.19 10.81 1.22
C THR A 279 -5.12 10.03 0.31
N ILE A 280 -6.42 10.23 0.50
CA ILE A 280 -7.48 9.62 -0.30
C ILE A 280 -7.59 10.39 -1.62
N PRO A 281 -7.46 9.74 -2.80
CA PRO A 281 -7.73 10.39 -4.08
C PRO A 281 -9.16 10.93 -4.12
N GLU A 282 -9.35 12.16 -4.59
CA GLU A 282 -10.68 12.78 -4.68
C GLU A 282 -11.59 12.05 -5.67
N ASP A 283 -10.99 11.51 -6.74
CA ASP A 283 -11.70 10.77 -7.77
C ASP A 283 -11.55 9.26 -7.56
N ALA A 284 -12.68 8.63 -7.20
CA ALA A 284 -12.77 7.20 -6.95
C ALA A 284 -12.57 6.35 -8.21
N GLU A 285 -12.64 6.93 -9.41
CA GLU A 285 -12.45 6.24 -10.69
C GLU A 285 -10.99 6.26 -11.18
N GLN A 286 -10.05 6.62 -10.32
CA GLN A 286 -8.61 6.58 -10.66
C GLN A 286 -7.96 5.23 -10.37
N PHE A 287 -8.38 4.53 -9.32
CA PHE A 287 -7.75 3.28 -8.88
C PHE A 287 -8.80 2.17 -8.79
N PHE A 288 -8.61 1.09 -9.54
CA PHE A 288 -9.52 -0.05 -9.55
C PHE A 288 -8.87 -1.29 -8.94
N LEU A 289 -9.34 -1.68 -7.76
CA LEU A 289 -8.86 -2.86 -7.02
C LEU A 289 -9.06 -4.18 -7.76
N TYR A 290 -9.99 -4.21 -8.72
CA TYR A 290 -10.33 -5.40 -9.50
C TYR A 290 -10.38 -5.04 -10.97
N LYS A 291 -10.22 -6.06 -11.82
CA LYS A 291 -10.38 -5.93 -13.26
C LYS A 291 -11.73 -5.32 -13.61
N ILE A 292 -11.68 -4.32 -14.49
CA ILE A 292 -12.86 -3.73 -15.12
C ILE A 292 -12.91 -4.12 -16.60
N LYS A 293 -14.12 -4.13 -17.17
CA LYS A 293 -14.31 -4.31 -18.61
C LYS A 293 -13.51 -3.25 -19.36
N PHE A 294 -12.79 -3.66 -20.40
CA PHE A 294 -12.06 -2.73 -21.25
C PHE A 294 -13.01 -1.75 -21.94
N ASP A 295 -12.71 -0.47 -21.77
CA ASP A 295 -13.40 0.68 -22.34
C ASP A 295 -12.36 1.79 -22.50
N ILE A 296 -12.21 2.31 -23.71
CA ILE A 296 -11.13 3.25 -24.04
C ILE A 296 -11.22 4.51 -23.17
N CYS A 297 -12.43 5.04 -22.95
CA CYS A 297 -12.60 6.26 -22.18
C CYS A 297 -12.31 6.06 -20.69
N LYS A 298 -12.74 4.95 -20.11
CA LYS A 298 -12.39 4.62 -18.72
C LYS A 298 -10.88 4.45 -18.54
N TYR A 299 -10.22 3.72 -19.44
CA TYR A 299 -8.79 3.46 -19.35
C TYR A 299 -7.92 4.71 -19.61
N ARG A 300 -8.46 5.70 -20.33
CA ARG A 300 -7.85 7.02 -20.51
C ARG A 300 -7.95 7.91 -19.30
N HIS A 301 -8.93 7.70 -18.45
CA HIS A 301 -9.14 8.50 -17.24
C HIS A 301 -8.45 7.91 -16.02
N LEU A 302 -8.50 6.58 -15.87
CA LEU A 302 -7.93 5.90 -14.70
C LEU A 302 -6.40 5.99 -14.62
N ILE A 303 -5.88 5.69 -13.43
CA ILE A 303 -4.45 5.58 -13.12
C ILE A 303 -4.02 4.12 -13.04
N ALA A 304 -4.75 3.26 -12.32
CA ALA A 304 -4.36 1.86 -12.15
C ALA A 304 -5.54 0.89 -12.10
N VAL A 305 -5.34 -0.32 -12.64
CA VAL A 305 -6.29 -1.44 -12.54
C VAL A 305 -5.56 -2.77 -12.34
N HIS A 306 -6.08 -3.59 -11.43
CA HIS A 306 -5.52 -4.90 -11.08
C HIS A 306 -5.98 -6.02 -12.04
N ASP A 307 -5.26 -7.15 -12.01
CA ASP A 307 -5.65 -8.46 -12.56
C ASP A 307 -5.74 -8.50 -14.09
N LEU A 308 -4.75 -7.87 -14.75
CA LEU A 308 -4.55 -8.00 -16.19
C LEU A 308 -3.46 -9.02 -16.51
N THR A 309 -3.76 -9.90 -17.47
CA THR A 309 -2.76 -10.81 -18.03
C THR A 309 -1.78 -10.04 -18.91
N PRO A 310 -0.56 -10.58 -19.16
CA PRO A 310 0.40 -9.95 -20.07
C PRO A 310 -0.17 -9.65 -21.46
N SER A 311 -0.99 -10.55 -22.01
CA SER A 311 -1.62 -10.35 -23.33
C SER A 311 -2.65 -9.23 -23.32
N GLU A 312 -3.45 -9.13 -22.26
CA GLU A 312 -4.43 -8.04 -22.11
C GLU A 312 -3.75 -6.69 -21.89
N LEU A 313 -2.68 -6.64 -21.08
CA LEU A 313 -1.85 -5.44 -20.92
C LEU A 313 -1.37 -4.90 -22.27
N ILE A 314 -0.83 -5.79 -23.12
CA ILE A 314 -0.35 -5.44 -24.46
C ILE A 314 -1.50 -4.96 -25.34
N GLN A 315 -2.59 -5.73 -25.42
CA GLN A 315 -3.73 -5.39 -26.27
C GLN A 315 -4.36 -4.05 -25.88
N PHE A 316 -4.66 -3.87 -24.60
CA PHE A 316 -5.33 -2.65 -24.11
C PHE A 316 -4.44 -1.43 -24.29
N TRP A 317 -3.12 -1.56 -24.08
CA TRP A 317 -2.18 -0.46 -24.31
C TRP A 317 -2.08 -0.09 -25.80
N GLN A 318 -2.08 -1.07 -26.70
CA GLN A 318 -2.08 -0.85 -28.15
C GLN A 318 -3.35 -0.12 -28.58
N ASP A 319 -4.52 -0.56 -28.13
CA ASP A 319 -5.81 0.05 -28.45
C ASP A 319 -5.88 1.50 -27.92
N LEU A 320 -5.43 1.75 -26.70
CA LEU A 320 -5.34 3.10 -26.12
C LEU A 320 -4.42 4.02 -26.92
N SER A 321 -3.29 3.48 -27.41
CA SER A 321 -2.30 4.22 -28.18
C SER A 321 -2.73 4.48 -29.63
N ALA A 322 -3.54 3.59 -30.21
CA ALA A 322 -4.02 3.70 -31.58
C ALA A 322 -5.23 4.65 -31.71
N SER A 323 -6.14 4.66 -30.73
CA SER A 323 -7.41 5.38 -30.83
C SER A 323 -7.32 6.88 -30.53
N THR A 324 -6.21 7.58 -30.80
CA THR A 324 -5.98 8.99 -30.38
C THR A 324 -7.05 10.00 -30.83
N SER A 325 -7.91 9.64 -31.79
CA SER A 325 -9.01 10.47 -32.30
C SER A 325 -10.34 10.31 -31.58
N GLU A 326 -10.53 9.28 -30.74
CA GLU A 326 -11.78 9.14 -29.98
C GLU A 326 -11.86 10.22 -28.91
N THR A 327 -12.96 10.99 -28.87
CA THR A 327 -13.20 11.99 -27.83
C THR A 327 -13.89 11.33 -26.64
N CYS A 328 -13.16 11.28 -25.53
CA CYS A 328 -13.63 11.10 -24.18
C CYS A 328 -13.47 12.47 -23.49
#